data_AF-A0A166J856-F1
#
_entry.id   AF-A0A166J856-F1
#
_cell.length_a   1.000
_cell.length_b   1.000
_cell.length_c   1.000
_cell.angle_alpha   90.00
_cell.angle_beta   90.00
_cell.angle_gamma   90.00
#
_symmetry.space_group_name_H-M   'P 1'
#
loop_
_entity.id
_entity.type
_entity.pdbx_description
1 polymer ?
#
loop_
_entity_poly.entity_id
_entity_poly.type
_entity_poly.pdbx_seq_one_letter_code
_entity_poly.pdbx_strand_id
1 'polypeptide(L)'
;MANASCSSGFPSINDLLVQAEAGQVNITTVVSTCQEICTMAWGAGNPDLSGIGLIICYVLQTVLAFLLGPLFCMFYFSFAGETQKNLEELHDTFLDTIAQFSIPVAVATVIRLHQNPPFYEIDFMHSLATMQFLSLLATALPGLLPYVNWGADFRQSFKDAFNFKKMFDFKDMFKLDAKELAEFKAVLIIFGMIMAACVCLVIVSGVGWLLWNIFGIWERAERVGPIGLMSLGLSIGTLVELVRMEQIRTIMQHIAGPDFADNQWGFGQVVSLFLWVPVCTQAIYCLLVS
;
A
#
# COMPACT_ATOMS: atom_id res chain seq x y z
N MET A 1 46.87 18.04 -10.47
CA MET A 1 45.69 18.51 -9.74
C MET A 1 44.70 17.36 -9.77
N ALA A 2 44.55 16.68 -8.64
CA ALA A 2 43.91 15.37 -8.58
C ALA A 2 42.41 15.47 -8.84
N ASN A 3 41.95 14.55 -9.67
CA ASN A 3 40.58 14.23 -10.02
C ASN A 3 39.87 13.66 -8.78
N ALA A 4 39.63 14.50 -7.75
CA ALA A 4 38.85 14.09 -6.59
C ALA A 4 37.39 14.01 -7.04
N SER A 5 36.83 12.79 -7.08
CA SER A 5 35.42 12.60 -7.40
C SER A 5 34.58 13.38 -6.39
N CYS A 6 33.55 14.09 -6.85
CA CYS A 6 32.71 14.91 -5.96
C CYS A 6 32.03 14.08 -4.86
N SER A 7 31.86 12.78 -5.11
CA SER A 7 31.46 11.74 -4.17
C SER A 7 32.39 11.57 -2.95
N SER A 8 33.67 11.96 -3.04
CA SER A 8 34.61 11.89 -1.90
C SER A 8 34.55 13.13 -0.98
N GLY A 9 34.03 14.25 -1.48
CA GLY A 9 33.84 15.48 -0.68
C GLY A 9 32.48 15.55 0.01
N PHE A 10 31.47 14.87 -0.54
CA PHE A 10 30.10 14.85 -0.02
C PHE A 10 29.56 13.41 -0.02
N PRO A 11 29.66 12.67 1.10
CA PRO A 11 29.18 11.30 1.17
C PRO A 11 27.64 11.21 1.20
N SER A 12 26.95 12.28 1.62
CA SER A 12 25.51 12.43 1.50
C SER A 12 25.12 13.84 1.06
N ILE A 13 23.89 13.98 0.55
CA ILE A 13 23.34 15.29 0.21
C ILE A 13 23.17 16.20 1.44
N ASN A 14 23.00 15.60 2.62
CA ASN A 14 22.90 16.35 3.88
C ASN A 14 24.23 17.01 4.25
N ASP A 15 25.37 16.36 3.95
CA ASP A 15 26.69 16.95 4.17
C ASP A 15 26.93 18.17 3.28
N LEU A 16 26.45 18.13 2.04
CA LEU A 16 26.48 19.27 1.13
C LEU A 16 25.65 20.43 1.69
N LEU A 17 24.44 20.16 2.19
CA LEU A 17 23.57 21.19 2.75
C LEU A 17 24.18 21.83 4.01
N VAL A 18 24.74 21.02 4.92
CA VAL A 18 25.38 21.53 6.15
C VAL A 18 26.58 22.41 5.81
N GLN A 19 27.41 22.03 4.84
CA GLN A 19 28.54 22.85 4.40
C GLN A 19 28.10 24.13 3.69
N ALA A 20 27.01 24.07 2.91
CA ALA A 20 26.44 25.24 2.26
C ALA A 20 25.83 26.22 3.27
N GLU A 21 25.12 25.71 4.28
CA GLU A 21 24.55 26.50 5.37
C GLU A 21 25.65 27.17 6.21
N ALA A 22 26.78 26.48 6.40
CA ALA A 22 27.99 27.03 7.01
C ALA A 22 28.73 28.05 6.12
N GLY A 23 28.25 28.33 4.90
CA GLY A 23 28.86 29.25 3.95
C GLY A 23 30.18 28.75 3.34
N GLN A 24 30.49 27.47 3.47
CA GLN A 24 31.77 26.87 3.03
C GLN A 24 31.75 26.53 1.54
N VAL A 25 30.57 26.30 0.96
CA VAL A 25 30.39 25.91 -0.45
C VAL A 25 29.20 26.63 -1.07
N ASN A 26 29.29 26.98 -2.36
CA ASN A 26 28.17 27.51 -3.12
C ASN A 26 27.48 26.37 -3.88
N ILE A 27 26.24 26.06 -3.52
CA ILE A 27 25.45 24.96 -4.11
C ILE A 27 25.39 25.07 -5.64
N THR A 28 25.20 26.28 -6.17
CA THR A 28 25.07 26.49 -7.63
C THR A 28 26.35 26.07 -8.36
N THR A 29 27.50 26.48 -7.82
CA THR A 29 28.81 26.12 -8.38
C THR A 29 29.04 24.62 -8.30
N VAL A 30 28.72 24.02 -7.16
CA VAL A 30 28.93 22.60 -6.89
C VAL A 30 28.05 21.73 -7.81
N VAL A 31 26.75 22.05 -7.95
CA VAL A 31 25.83 21.34 -8.86
C VAL A 31 26.23 21.50 -10.32
N SER A 32 26.68 22.69 -10.73
CA SER A 32 27.13 22.92 -12.12
C SER A 32 28.42 22.18 -12.47
N THR A 33 29.24 21.86 -11.47
CA THR A 33 30.56 21.20 -11.66
C THR A 33 30.45 19.68 -11.50
N CYS A 34 29.50 19.18 -10.70
CA CYS A 34 29.41 17.79 -10.30
C CYS A 34 28.02 17.20 -10.58
N GLN A 35 27.85 16.51 -11.71
CA GLN A 35 26.58 15.84 -12.05
C GLN A 35 26.20 14.71 -11.07
N GLU A 36 27.18 14.07 -10.41
CA GLU A 36 26.95 13.02 -9.40
C GLU A 36 26.14 13.51 -8.17
N ILE A 37 26.07 14.82 -7.95
CA ILE A 37 25.31 15.39 -6.83
C ILE A 37 23.81 15.33 -7.11
N CYS A 38 23.41 15.41 -8.39
CA CYS A 38 22.03 15.19 -8.77
C CYS A 38 21.60 13.77 -8.43
N THR A 39 22.38 12.75 -8.78
CA THR A 39 22.02 11.36 -8.45
C THR A 39 21.96 11.10 -6.94
N MET A 40 22.74 11.81 -6.12
CA MET A 40 22.63 11.78 -4.66
C MET A 40 21.37 12.47 -4.11
N ALA A 41 20.86 13.52 -4.77
CA ALA A 41 19.65 14.22 -4.34
C ALA A 41 18.37 13.45 -4.74
N TRP A 42 18.38 12.82 -5.91
CA TRP A 42 17.22 12.11 -6.47
C TRP A 42 17.16 10.64 -6.07
N GLY A 43 18.30 9.97 -5.98
CA GLY A 43 18.36 8.53 -5.72
C GLY A 43 17.91 7.68 -6.91
N ALA A 44 18.25 6.38 -6.84
CA ALA A 44 17.79 5.36 -7.79
C ALA A 44 16.43 4.73 -7.39
N GLY A 45 15.84 5.21 -6.30
CA GLY A 45 14.72 4.54 -5.63
C GLY A 45 15.16 3.31 -4.83
N ASN A 46 14.21 2.76 -4.06
CA ASN A 46 14.42 1.52 -3.32
C ASN A 46 13.50 0.45 -3.90
N PRO A 47 14.03 -0.61 -4.55
CA PRO A 47 13.19 -1.63 -5.18
C PRO A 47 12.25 -2.30 -4.17
N ASP A 48 12.68 -2.50 -2.92
CA ASP A 48 11.88 -3.22 -1.92
C ASP A 48 10.71 -2.39 -1.35
N LEU A 49 10.65 -1.08 -1.61
CA LEU A 49 9.59 -0.18 -1.14
C LEU A 49 8.87 0.56 -2.28
N SER A 50 9.55 0.80 -3.39
CA SER A 50 9.05 1.56 -4.55
C SER A 50 9.08 0.76 -5.85
N GLY A 51 9.50 -0.50 -5.80
CA GLY A 51 9.54 -1.39 -6.94
C GLY A 51 8.15 -1.88 -7.35
N ILE A 52 8.08 -2.34 -8.60
CA ILE A 52 6.82 -2.69 -9.27
C ILE A 52 5.95 -3.70 -8.49
N GLY A 53 6.55 -4.68 -7.81
CA GLY A 53 5.79 -5.67 -7.03
C GLY A 53 5.07 -5.03 -5.84
N LEU A 54 5.70 -4.09 -5.15
CA LEU A 54 5.09 -3.37 -4.03
C LEU A 54 4.02 -2.39 -4.49
N ILE A 55 4.24 -1.71 -5.62
CA ILE A 55 3.23 -0.84 -6.22
C ILE A 55 1.93 -1.59 -6.49
N ILE A 56 2.02 -2.81 -7.04
CA ILE A 56 0.83 -3.66 -7.24
C ILE A 56 0.12 -3.94 -5.91
N CYS A 57 0.87 -4.26 -4.85
CA CYS A 57 0.30 -4.47 -3.52
C CYS A 57 -0.36 -3.21 -2.96
N TYR A 58 0.21 -2.02 -3.16
CA TYR A 58 -0.40 -0.76 -2.73
C TYR A 58 -1.70 -0.47 -3.49
N VAL A 59 -1.75 -0.79 -4.79
CA VAL A 59 -2.99 -0.68 -5.57
C VAL A 59 -4.04 -1.65 -5.03
N LEU A 60 -3.69 -2.93 -4.80
CA LEU A 60 -4.59 -3.93 -4.23
C LEU A 60 -5.11 -3.49 -2.86
N GLN A 61 -4.23 -3.01 -1.99
CA GLN A 61 -4.56 -2.49 -0.68
C GLN A 61 -5.58 -1.35 -0.76
N THR A 62 -5.32 -0.35 -1.61
CA THR A 62 -6.23 0.80 -1.78
C THR A 62 -7.60 0.37 -2.31
N VAL A 63 -7.63 -0.49 -3.33
CA VAL A 63 -8.88 -1.00 -3.91
C VAL A 63 -9.69 -1.76 -2.86
N LEU A 64 -9.06 -2.69 -2.16
CA LEU A 64 -9.74 -3.49 -1.13
C LEU A 64 -10.14 -2.64 0.08
N ALA A 65 -9.38 -1.61 0.46
CA ALA A 65 -9.77 -0.67 1.52
C ALA A 65 -11.02 0.14 1.15
N PHE A 66 -11.27 0.40 -0.14
CA PHE A 66 -12.53 0.98 -0.60
C PHE A 66 -13.69 -0.02 -0.59
N LEU A 67 -13.46 -1.25 -1.03
CA LEU A 67 -14.51 -2.27 -1.12
C LEU A 67 -14.91 -2.83 0.24
N LEU A 68 -13.93 -3.07 1.12
CA LEU A 68 -14.13 -3.70 2.42
C LEU A 68 -14.10 -2.68 3.58
N GLY A 69 -13.97 -1.38 3.29
CA GLY A 69 -14.13 -0.29 4.25
C GLY A 69 -15.56 0.29 4.20
N PRO A 70 -15.81 1.37 3.41
CA PRO A 70 -17.11 2.03 3.37
C PRO A 70 -18.23 1.15 2.80
N LEU A 71 -17.94 0.31 1.79
CA LEU A 71 -18.96 -0.58 1.20
C LEU A 71 -19.24 -1.83 2.05
N PHE A 72 -18.32 -2.23 2.94
CA PHE A 72 -18.56 -3.36 3.85
C PHE A 72 -19.75 -3.09 4.77
N CYS A 73 -19.82 -1.90 5.38
CA CYS A 73 -20.97 -1.51 6.20
C CYS A 73 -22.28 -1.65 5.41
N MET A 74 -22.28 -1.24 4.15
CA MET A 74 -23.47 -1.33 3.28
C MET A 74 -23.86 -2.78 2.99
N PHE A 75 -22.91 -3.62 2.61
CA PHE A 75 -23.17 -5.04 2.35
C PHE A 75 -23.61 -5.77 3.61
N TYR A 76 -22.97 -5.52 4.74
CA TYR A 76 -23.27 -6.13 6.02
C TYR A 76 -24.73 -5.92 6.45
N PHE A 77 -25.26 -4.70 6.30
CA PHE A 77 -26.66 -4.41 6.65
C PHE A 77 -27.67 -4.81 5.55
N SER A 78 -27.20 -5.05 4.32
CA SER A 78 -28.06 -5.46 3.20
C SER A 78 -28.27 -6.97 3.15
N PHE A 79 -27.31 -7.75 3.65
CA PHE A 79 -27.37 -9.21 3.69
C PHE A 79 -27.71 -9.71 5.10
N ALA A 80 -28.31 -10.90 5.18
CA ALA A 80 -28.65 -11.54 6.44
C ALA A 80 -28.34 -13.05 6.37
N GLY A 81 -28.13 -13.68 7.53
CA GLY A 81 -27.95 -15.13 7.62
C GLY A 81 -26.53 -15.57 7.25
N GLU A 82 -26.41 -16.55 6.35
CA GLU A 82 -25.12 -17.19 6.00
C GLU A 82 -24.20 -16.27 5.21
N THR A 83 -24.75 -15.46 4.29
CA THR A 83 -23.99 -14.46 3.52
C THR A 83 -23.35 -13.41 4.42
N GLN A 84 -24.03 -13.01 5.50
CA GLN A 84 -23.49 -12.04 6.47
C GLN A 84 -22.27 -12.63 7.22
N LYS A 85 -22.34 -13.90 7.62
CA LYS A 85 -21.21 -14.59 8.29
C LYS A 85 -20.01 -14.75 7.36
N ASN A 86 -20.24 -15.13 6.09
CA ASN A 86 -19.17 -15.23 5.11
C ASN A 86 -18.50 -13.87 4.85
N LEU A 87 -19.29 -12.79 4.87
CA LEU A 87 -18.79 -11.43 4.73
C LEU A 87 -17.97 -10.96 5.95
N GLU A 88 -18.37 -11.34 7.17
CA GLU A 88 -17.58 -11.14 8.39
C GLU A 88 -16.22 -11.83 8.29
N GLU A 89 -16.19 -13.12 7.91
CA GLU A 89 -14.96 -13.90 7.75
C GLU A 89 -14.03 -13.32 6.66
N LEU A 90 -14.63 -12.81 5.56
CA LEU A 90 -13.88 -12.09 4.52
C LEU A 90 -13.25 -10.81 5.05
N HIS A 91 -13.99 -10.03 5.85
CA HIS A 91 -13.49 -8.79 6.43
C HIS A 91 -12.38 -9.06 7.45
N ASP A 92 -12.52 -10.07 8.30
CA ASP A 92 -11.48 -10.48 9.25
C ASP A 92 -10.21 -10.94 8.53
N THR A 93 -10.35 -11.78 7.50
CA THR A 93 -9.22 -12.21 6.66
C THR A 93 -8.51 -11.02 6.02
N PHE A 94 -9.26 -10.02 5.56
CA PHE A 94 -8.71 -8.79 5.01
C PHE A 94 -8.02 -7.92 6.07
N LEU A 95 -8.58 -7.80 7.28
CA LEU A 95 -7.96 -7.08 8.39
C LEU A 95 -6.62 -7.70 8.82
N ASP A 96 -6.55 -9.03 8.86
CA ASP A 96 -5.31 -9.72 9.16
C ASP A 96 -4.28 -9.51 8.04
N THR A 97 -4.71 -9.63 6.78
CA THR A 97 -3.84 -9.42 5.62
C THR A 97 -3.30 -8.00 5.57
N ILE A 98 -4.15 -6.99 5.79
CA ILE A 98 -3.74 -5.59 5.74
C ILE A 98 -2.80 -5.24 6.90
N ALA A 99 -2.98 -5.83 8.08
CA ALA A 99 -2.04 -5.69 9.18
C ALA A 99 -0.70 -6.35 8.87
N GLN A 100 -0.71 -7.58 8.34
CA GLN A 100 0.48 -8.33 7.95
C GLN A 100 1.26 -7.66 6.82
N PHE A 101 0.60 -6.90 5.96
CA PHE A 101 1.25 -6.11 4.91
C PHE A 101 1.71 -4.74 5.42
N SER A 102 0.83 -3.98 6.07
CA SER A 102 1.08 -2.57 6.41
C SER A 102 2.12 -2.39 7.51
N ILE A 103 2.15 -3.28 8.52
CA ILE A 103 3.09 -3.17 9.64
C ILE A 103 4.55 -3.35 9.17
N PRO A 104 4.91 -4.44 8.45
CA PRO A 104 6.27 -4.59 7.95
C PRO A 104 6.69 -3.47 6.99
N VAL A 105 5.78 -3.01 6.11
CA VAL A 105 6.06 -1.89 5.20
C VAL A 105 6.31 -0.60 5.98
N ALA A 106 5.50 -0.29 6.99
CA ALA A 106 5.69 0.89 7.84
C ALA A 106 7.03 0.82 8.61
N VAL A 107 7.37 -0.35 9.16
CA VAL A 107 8.65 -0.57 9.86
C VAL A 107 9.83 -0.39 8.88
N ALA A 108 9.76 -0.99 7.69
CA ALA A 108 10.79 -0.86 6.67
C ALA A 108 10.95 0.61 6.21
N THR A 109 9.84 1.35 6.10
CA THR A 109 9.82 2.78 5.78
C THR A 109 10.54 3.59 6.85
N VAL A 110 10.26 3.35 8.13
CA VAL A 110 10.94 4.02 9.26
C VAL A 110 12.43 3.70 9.28
N ILE A 111 12.80 2.43 9.12
CA ILE A 111 14.22 2.03 9.04
C ILE A 111 14.91 2.76 7.89
N ARG A 112 14.26 2.85 6.73
CA ARG A 112 14.84 3.51 5.55
C ARG A 112 15.01 5.01 5.77
N LEU A 113 14.07 5.68 6.42
CA LEU A 113 14.19 7.09 6.81
C LEU A 113 15.39 7.35 7.73
N HIS A 114 15.79 6.38 8.56
CA HIS A 114 16.99 6.48 9.40
C HIS A 114 18.32 6.25 8.66
N GLN A 115 18.29 5.80 7.40
CA GLN A 115 19.49 5.51 6.60
C GLN A 115 19.92 6.67 5.68
N ASN A 116 19.53 7.91 6.00
CA ASN A 116 19.80 9.11 5.21
C ASN A 116 19.45 8.95 3.71
N PRO A 117 18.18 8.63 3.37
CA PRO A 117 17.78 8.48 1.98
C PRO A 117 17.77 9.84 1.24
N PRO A 118 17.86 9.84 -0.10
CA PRO A 118 17.71 11.03 -0.94
C PRO A 118 16.38 11.77 -0.72
N PHE A 119 16.32 13.07 -1.03
CA PHE A 119 15.15 13.92 -0.71
C PHE A 119 13.84 13.40 -1.28
N TYR A 120 13.85 12.99 -2.55
CA TYR A 120 12.65 12.49 -3.21
C TYR A 120 12.24 11.11 -2.70
N GLU A 121 13.20 10.33 -2.21
CA GLU A 121 12.89 9.08 -1.50
C GLU A 121 12.26 9.38 -0.13
N ILE A 122 12.71 10.41 0.60
CA ILE A 122 12.05 10.85 1.84
C ILE A 122 10.59 11.22 1.61
N ASP A 123 10.30 12.02 0.57
CA ASP A 123 8.92 12.41 0.23
C ASP A 123 8.05 11.19 -0.12
N PHE A 124 8.60 10.25 -0.89
CA PHE A 124 7.93 8.97 -1.17
C PHE A 124 7.64 8.18 0.12
N MET A 125 8.62 8.07 1.01
CA MET A 125 8.50 7.34 2.28
C MET A 125 7.47 7.98 3.22
N HIS A 126 7.37 9.30 3.26
CA HIS A 126 6.34 9.98 4.04
C HIS A 126 4.93 9.67 3.52
N SER A 127 4.73 9.72 2.21
CA SER A 127 3.45 9.32 1.61
C SER A 127 3.14 7.85 1.84
N LEU A 128 4.14 6.98 1.75
CA LEU A 128 3.98 5.55 2.03
C LEU A 128 3.55 5.31 3.47
N ALA A 129 4.24 5.92 4.45
CA ALA A 129 3.90 5.79 5.87
C ALA A 129 2.49 6.30 6.17
N THR A 130 2.11 7.45 5.60
CA THR A 130 0.76 8.02 5.73
C THR A 130 -0.27 7.09 5.11
N MET A 131 -0.03 6.54 3.92
CA MET A 131 -0.92 5.57 3.29
C MET A 131 -1.13 4.33 4.17
N GLN A 132 -0.06 3.74 4.71
CA GLN A 132 -0.16 2.57 5.58
C GLN A 132 -0.98 2.87 6.84
N PHE A 133 -0.76 4.04 7.46
CA PHE A 133 -1.51 4.48 8.62
C PHE A 133 -3.00 4.69 8.31
N LEU A 134 -3.31 5.43 7.25
CA LEU A 134 -4.69 5.71 6.83
C LEU A 134 -5.43 4.42 6.45
N SER A 135 -4.74 3.48 5.81
CA SER A 135 -5.31 2.20 5.41
C SER A 135 -5.70 1.36 6.62
N LEU A 136 -4.84 1.27 7.63
CA LEU A 136 -5.16 0.56 8.88
C LEU A 136 -6.35 1.20 9.60
N LEU A 137 -6.44 2.53 9.63
CA LEU A 137 -7.58 3.22 10.23
C LEU A 137 -8.87 3.03 9.43
N ALA A 138 -8.80 3.10 8.10
CA ALA A 138 -9.95 2.98 7.21
C ALA A 138 -10.66 1.64 7.39
N THR A 139 -9.90 0.57 7.65
CA THR A 139 -10.42 -0.79 7.77
C THR A 139 -10.73 -1.17 9.22
N ALA A 140 -9.95 -0.71 10.20
CA ALA A 140 -10.22 -0.99 11.62
C ALA A 140 -11.51 -0.31 12.12
N LEU A 141 -11.87 0.86 11.60
CA LEU A 141 -13.08 1.59 12.02
C LEU A 141 -14.39 0.84 11.73
N PRO A 142 -14.62 0.27 10.53
CA PRO A 142 -15.72 -0.65 10.27
C PRO A 142 -15.72 -1.90 11.16
N GLY A 143 -14.57 -2.53 11.39
CA GLY A 143 -14.44 -3.70 12.28
C GLY A 143 -14.74 -3.39 13.76
N LEU A 144 -14.65 -2.12 14.17
CA LEU A 144 -15.01 -1.68 15.53
C LEU A 144 -16.54 -1.55 15.75
N LEU A 145 -17.37 -1.58 14.70
CA LEU A 145 -18.84 -1.52 14.82
C LEU A 145 -19.43 -2.71 15.62
N PRO A 146 -19.07 -3.98 15.36
CA PRO A 146 -19.56 -5.11 16.14
C PRO A 146 -18.92 -5.24 17.54
N TYR A 147 -17.80 -4.55 17.81
CA TYR A 147 -16.95 -4.76 19.00
C TYR A 147 -16.96 -3.61 20.04
N VAL A 148 -18.06 -2.87 20.18
CA VAL A 148 -18.29 -1.99 21.35
C VAL A 148 -18.57 -2.83 22.61
N ASN A 149 -17.63 -3.70 22.96
CA ASN A 149 -17.40 -4.23 24.30
C ASN A 149 -15.90 -4.64 24.38
N TRP A 150 -15.06 -3.68 24.79
CA TRP A 150 -13.60 -3.84 24.82
C TRP A 150 -13.15 -4.88 25.85
N GLY A 151 -12.25 -5.79 25.46
CA GLY A 151 -11.41 -6.48 26.45
C GLY A 151 -10.45 -7.55 25.92
N ALA A 152 -10.92 -8.49 25.10
CA ALA A 152 -10.21 -9.77 24.92
C ALA A 152 -9.69 -10.04 23.50
N ASP A 153 -10.48 -9.81 22.45
CA ASP A 153 -10.17 -10.37 21.12
C ASP A 153 -9.08 -9.63 20.34
N PHE A 154 -9.03 -8.29 20.40
CA PHE A 154 -7.99 -7.52 19.68
C PHE A 154 -6.57 -7.91 20.11
N ARG A 155 -6.39 -8.26 21.39
CA ARG A 155 -5.09 -8.72 21.92
C ARG A 155 -4.70 -10.11 21.39
N GLN A 156 -5.69 -10.93 21.05
CA GLN A 156 -5.49 -12.28 20.54
C GLN A 156 -5.18 -12.24 19.03
N SER A 157 -5.95 -11.50 18.22
CA SER A 157 -5.63 -11.31 16.79
C SER A 157 -4.28 -10.64 16.58
N PHE A 158 -3.90 -9.67 17.41
CA PHE A 158 -2.57 -9.05 17.34
C PHE A 158 -1.43 -10.03 17.71
N LYS A 159 -1.67 -10.98 18.61
CA LYS A 159 -0.71 -12.04 18.96
C LYS A 159 -0.64 -13.14 17.92
N ASP A 160 -1.75 -13.44 17.26
CA ASP A 160 -1.83 -14.47 16.23
C ASP A 160 -1.29 -13.96 14.89
N ALA A 161 -1.51 -12.69 14.54
CA ALA A 161 -0.87 -12.02 13.41
C ALA A 161 0.68 -11.92 13.56
N PHE A 162 1.19 -11.90 14.79
CA PHE A 162 2.64 -11.94 15.08
C PHE A 162 3.20 -13.36 15.30
N ASN A 163 2.38 -14.41 15.27
CA ASN A 163 2.82 -15.80 15.38
C ASN A 163 3.31 -16.32 14.01
N PHE A 164 4.49 -15.82 13.59
CA PHE A 164 5.22 -16.13 12.35
C PHE A 164 5.51 -17.63 12.10
N LYS A 165 5.18 -18.51 13.06
CA LYS A 165 5.60 -19.91 13.10
C LYS A 165 4.68 -20.88 12.34
N LYS A 166 3.46 -20.48 11.98
CA LYS A 166 2.50 -21.37 11.28
C LYS A 166 2.42 -21.19 9.76
N MET A 167 3.04 -20.14 9.22
CA MET A 167 2.93 -19.77 7.80
C MET A 167 4.10 -20.29 6.93
N PHE A 168 5.09 -20.95 7.54
CA PHE A 168 6.32 -21.42 6.87
C PHE A 168 6.46 -22.94 6.95
N ASP A 169 5.63 -23.66 6.22
CA ASP A 169 5.95 -25.05 5.80
C ASP A 169 5.84 -25.14 4.28
N PHE A 170 6.79 -24.46 3.62
CA PHE A 170 6.79 -24.16 2.18
C PHE A 170 7.76 -25.09 1.41
N LYS A 171 7.86 -26.36 1.79
CA LYS A 171 8.95 -27.22 1.31
C LYS A 171 8.76 -27.81 -0.10
N ASP A 172 7.54 -27.80 -0.66
CA ASP A 172 7.27 -28.55 -1.90
C ASP A 172 6.78 -27.72 -3.10
N MET A 173 6.82 -26.39 -3.04
CA MET A 173 6.16 -25.54 -4.05
C MET A 173 7.11 -24.64 -4.87
N PHE A 174 8.35 -25.06 -5.14
CA PHE A 174 9.16 -24.37 -6.16
C PHE A 174 10.05 -25.33 -6.96
N LYS A 175 9.48 -25.82 -8.06
CA LYS A 175 10.22 -26.08 -9.29
C LYS A 175 9.42 -25.47 -10.43
N LEU A 176 9.69 -24.22 -10.77
CA LEU A 176 9.11 -23.58 -11.95
C LEU A 176 10.23 -22.94 -12.77
N ASP A 177 10.26 -23.34 -14.03
CA ASP A 177 11.27 -23.00 -15.02
C ASP A 177 10.91 -21.69 -15.75
N ALA A 178 11.92 -20.97 -16.23
CA ALA A 178 11.89 -19.54 -16.57
C ALA A 178 11.00 -19.15 -17.77
N LYS A 179 10.27 -20.09 -18.37
CA LYS A 179 9.49 -19.89 -19.60
C LYS A 179 8.00 -19.57 -19.36
N GLU A 180 7.42 -19.96 -18.22
CA GLU A 180 6.00 -19.72 -17.91
C GLU A 180 5.69 -18.31 -17.35
N LEU A 181 6.72 -17.58 -16.91
CA LEU A 181 6.59 -16.24 -16.35
C LEU A 181 6.12 -15.18 -17.37
N ALA A 182 6.28 -15.46 -18.67
CA ALA A 182 5.90 -14.53 -19.74
C ALA A 182 4.41 -14.59 -20.08
N GLU A 183 3.79 -15.79 -20.04
CA GLU A 183 2.35 -15.96 -20.32
C GLU A 183 1.50 -15.56 -19.10
N PHE A 184 2.01 -15.74 -17.88
CA PHE A 184 1.36 -15.30 -16.64
C PHE A 184 1.18 -13.77 -16.56
N LYS A 185 2.10 -13.00 -17.13
CA LYS A 185 2.02 -11.51 -17.17
C LYS A 185 0.85 -11.01 -18.01
N ALA A 186 0.53 -11.67 -19.13
CA ALA A 186 -0.59 -11.27 -19.99
C ALA A 186 -1.95 -11.55 -19.32
N VAL A 187 -2.06 -12.69 -18.62
CA VAL A 187 -3.27 -13.06 -17.87
C VAL A 187 -3.50 -12.10 -16.71
N LEU A 188 -2.45 -11.71 -15.97
CA LEU A 188 -2.54 -10.73 -14.88
C LEU A 188 -3.02 -9.35 -15.34
N ILE A 189 -2.63 -8.88 -16.53
CA ILE A 189 -3.07 -7.59 -17.06
C ILE A 189 -4.56 -7.63 -17.43
N ILE A 190 -5.01 -8.72 -18.08
CA ILE A 190 -6.42 -8.89 -18.45
C ILE A 190 -7.29 -9.03 -17.20
N PHE A 191 -6.84 -9.82 -16.21
CA PHE A 191 -7.54 -9.94 -14.92
C PHE A 191 -7.57 -8.60 -14.19
N GLY A 192 -6.48 -7.83 -14.22
CA GLY A 192 -6.40 -6.48 -13.67
C GLY A 192 -7.37 -5.50 -14.31
N MET A 193 -7.54 -5.53 -15.65
CA MET A 193 -8.51 -4.67 -16.34
C MET A 193 -9.97 -5.07 -16.09
N ILE A 194 -10.25 -6.36 -16.01
CA ILE A 194 -11.60 -6.86 -15.67
C ILE A 194 -11.94 -6.49 -14.24
N MET A 195 -11.00 -6.66 -13.30
CA MET A 195 -11.15 -6.23 -11.92
C MET A 195 -11.36 -4.71 -11.83
N ALA A 196 -10.58 -3.90 -12.56
CA ALA A 196 -10.76 -2.44 -12.58
C ALA A 196 -12.12 -2.03 -13.14
N ALA A 197 -12.61 -2.68 -14.21
CA ALA A 197 -13.92 -2.39 -14.79
C ALA A 197 -15.06 -2.79 -13.85
N CYS A 198 -14.98 -3.96 -13.21
CA CYS A 198 -15.94 -4.40 -12.20
C CYS A 198 -15.93 -3.48 -10.97
N VAL A 199 -14.75 -3.05 -10.52
CA VAL A 199 -14.59 -2.10 -9.42
C VAL A 199 -15.20 -0.75 -9.79
N CYS A 200 -14.97 -0.23 -11.00
CA CYS A 200 -15.60 1.00 -11.46
C CYS A 200 -17.13 0.88 -11.56
N LEU A 201 -17.65 -0.25 -12.04
CA LEU A 201 -19.09 -0.47 -12.11
C LEU A 201 -19.72 -0.59 -10.71
N VAL A 202 -19.09 -1.30 -9.78
CA VAL A 202 -19.52 -1.42 -8.38
C VAL A 202 -19.41 -0.09 -7.64
N ILE A 203 -18.38 0.72 -7.90
CA ILE A 203 -18.26 2.05 -7.32
C ILE A 203 -19.31 2.99 -7.90
N VAL A 204 -19.57 3.01 -9.22
CA VAL A 204 -20.56 3.93 -9.82
C VAL A 204 -21.98 3.54 -9.42
N SER A 205 -22.32 2.25 -9.45
CA SER A 205 -23.62 1.75 -8.99
C SER A 205 -23.77 1.88 -7.48
N GLY A 206 -22.70 1.60 -6.73
CA GLY A 206 -22.64 1.75 -5.27
C GLY A 206 -22.75 3.19 -4.82
N VAL A 207 -22.09 4.14 -5.47
CA VAL A 207 -22.18 5.58 -5.18
C VAL A 207 -23.53 6.13 -5.60
N GLY A 208 -24.05 5.74 -6.77
CA GLY A 208 -25.40 6.13 -7.20
C GLY A 208 -26.49 5.63 -6.25
N TRP A 209 -26.37 4.37 -5.79
CA TRP A 209 -27.28 3.77 -4.82
C TRP A 209 -27.07 4.32 -3.40
N LEU A 210 -25.83 4.61 -3.00
CA LEU A 210 -25.47 5.29 -1.74
C LEU A 210 -26.07 6.69 -1.70
N LEU A 211 -25.97 7.48 -2.76
CA LEU A 211 -26.59 8.81 -2.83
C LEU A 211 -28.12 8.71 -2.78
N TRP A 212 -28.71 7.69 -3.42
CA TRP A 212 -30.15 7.42 -3.37
C TRP A 212 -30.62 6.99 -1.97
N ASN A 213 -29.85 6.13 -1.29
CA ASN A 213 -30.16 5.64 0.06
C ASN A 213 -29.78 6.62 1.16
N ILE A 214 -28.78 7.49 0.99
CA ILE A 214 -28.51 8.59 1.93
C ILE A 214 -29.72 9.53 2.00
N PHE A 215 -30.41 9.74 0.88
CA PHE A 215 -31.68 10.48 0.86
C PHE A 215 -32.90 9.67 1.37
N GLY A 216 -32.86 8.34 1.30
CA GLY A 216 -33.98 7.46 1.70
C GLY A 216 -33.90 6.81 3.08
N ILE A 217 -32.72 6.69 3.70
CA ILE A 217 -32.45 5.97 4.96
C ILE A 217 -32.00 6.97 6.03
N TRP A 218 -32.74 8.08 6.17
CA TRP A 218 -32.49 9.03 7.26
C TRP A 218 -33.13 8.59 8.59
N GLU A 219 -34.03 7.61 8.57
CA GLU A 219 -34.85 7.24 9.74
C GLU A 219 -34.34 5.98 10.50
N ARG A 220 -33.28 5.29 10.04
CA ARG A 220 -32.74 4.07 10.71
C ARG A 220 -31.22 4.06 10.93
N ALA A 221 -30.48 5.08 10.49
CA ALA A 221 -29.02 5.08 10.39
C ALA A 221 -28.29 6.03 11.36
N GLU A 222 -28.77 6.19 12.59
CA GLU A 222 -28.24 7.19 13.54
C GLU A 222 -26.79 6.92 14.02
N ARG A 223 -26.26 5.70 13.82
CA ARG A 223 -24.91 5.32 14.30
C ARG A 223 -23.96 4.76 13.23
N VAL A 224 -24.49 4.26 12.11
CA VAL A 224 -23.71 3.59 11.05
C VAL A 224 -23.24 4.55 9.95
N GLY A 225 -24.08 5.54 9.60
CA GLY A 225 -23.76 6.54 8.57
C GLY A 225 -22.45 7.30 8.83
N PRO A 226 -22.19 7.79 10.06
CA PRO A 226 -20.94 8.48 10.38
C PRO A 226 -19.69 7.61 10.21
N ILE A 227 -19.74 6.33 10.59
CA ILE A 227 -18.59 5.42 10.52
C ILE A 227 -18.25 5.06 9.08
N GLY A 228 -19.27 4.80 8.25
CA GLY A 228 -19.09 4.62 6.81
C GLY A 228 -18.49 5.86 6.13
N LEU A 229 -18.93 7.06 6.52
CA LEU A 229 -18.40 8.32 6.00
C LEU A 229 -16.93 8.57 6.41
N MET A 230 -16.57 8.26 7.66
CA MET A 230 -15.19 8.35 8.13
C MET A 230 -14.29 7.34 7.42
N SER A 231 -14.75 6.09 7.27
CA SER A 231 -14.02 5.06 6.50
C SER A 231 -13.83 5.49 5.03
N LEU A 232 -14.86 6.07 4.40
CA LEU A 232 -14.77 6.62 3.05
C LEU A 232 -13.72 7.74 2.96
N GLY A 233 -13.72 8.69 3.90
CA GLY A 233 -12.73 9.76 3.93
C GLY A 233 -11.30 9.24 4.07
N LEU A 234 -11.09 8.20 4.89
CA LEU A 234 -9.78 7.57 5.07
C LEU A 234 -9.34 6.80 3.82
N SER A 235 -10.24 6.07 3.15
CA SER A 235 -9.94 5.41 1.87
C SER A 235 -9.64 6.41 0.75
N ILE A 236 -10.31 7.56 0.72
CA ILE A 236 -9.93 8.67 -0.20
C ILE A 236 -8.52 9.16 0.14
N GLY A 237 -8.19 9.28 1.42
CA GLY A 237 -6.84 9.63 1.87
C GLY A 237 -5.78 8.63 1.40
N THR A 238 -6.03 7.32 1.48
CA THR A 238 -5.08 6.30 0.97
C THR A 238 -4.88 6.41 -0.54
N LEU A 239 -5.95 6.70 -1.30
CA LEU A 239 -5.85 6.92 -2.74
C LEU A 239 -5.04 8.18 -3.08
N VAL A 240 -5.25 9.27 -2.36
CA VAL A 240 -4.48 10.51 -2.57
C VAL A 240 -2.99 10.27 -2.33
N GLU A 241 -2.62 9.57 -1.26
CA GLU A 241 -1.22 9.24 -0.99
C GLU A 241 -0.64 8.27 -2.02
N LEU A 242 -1.41 7.28 -2.49
CA LEU A 242 -0.99 6.40 -3.58
C LEU A 242 -0.69 7.19 -4.87
N VAL A 243 -1.58 8.11 -5.25
CA VAL A 243 -1.37 8.98 -6.42
C VAL A 243 -0.13 9.86 -6.24
N ARG A 244 0.07 10.42 -5.03
CA ARG A 244 1.25 11.21 -4.71
C ARG A 244 2.54 10.38 -4.83
N MET A 245 2.55 9.16 -4.32
CA MET A 245 3.68 8.24 -4.46
C MET A 245 3.99 7.94 -5.93
N GLU A 246 2.98 7.65 -6.76
CA GLU A 246 3.17 7.39 -8.19
C GLU A 246 3.71 8.61 -8.93
N GLN A 247 3.25 9.82 -8.58
CA GLN A 247 3.79 11.06 -9.15
C GLN A 247 5.27 11.25 -8.80
N ILE A 248 5.64 11.09 -7.53
CA ILE A 248 7.04 11.19 -7.08
C ILE A 248 7.89 10.15 -7.79
N ARG A 249 7.42 8.90 -7.83
CA ARG A 249 8.06 7.78 -8.51
C ARG A 249 8.29 8.06 -9.99
N THR A 250 7.32 8.61 -10.71
CA THR A 250 7.43 8.97 -12.13
C THR A 250 8.49 10.06 -12.35
N ILE A 251 8.57 11.06 -11.46
CA ILE A 251 9.60 12.11 -11.54
C ILE A 251 10.99 11.50 -11.30
N MET A 252 11.14 10.66 -10.27
CA MET A 252 12.39 9.96 -9.97
C MET A 252 12.82 9.08 -11.16
N GLN A 253 11.90 8.34 -11.78
CA GLN A 253 12.14 7.53 -12.97
C GLN A 253 12.63 8.37 -14.15
N HIS A 254 12.00 9.52 -14.39
CA HIS A 254 12.38 10.40 -15.49
C HIS A 254 13.81 10.94 -15.34
N ILE A 255 14.23 11.21 -14.11
CA ILE A 255 15.51 11.86 -13.81
C ILE A 255 16.65 10.85 -13.64
N ALA A 256 16.41 9.76 -12.91
CA ALA A 256 17.38 8.67 -12.76
C ALA A 256 17.52 7.85 -14.06
N GLY A 257 16.52 7.89 -14.94
CA GLY A 257 16.56 7.23 -16.24
C GLY A 257 16.84 5.73 -16.11
N PRO A 258 17.86 5.18 -16.79
CA PRO A 258 18.17 3.75 -16.74
C PRO A 258 18.66 3.26 -15.37
N ASP A 259 19.11 4.16 -14.50
CA ASP A 259 19.62 3.81 -13.18
C ASP A 259 18.50 3.61 -12.14
N PHE A 260 17.25 3.90 -12.50
CA PHE A 260 16.11 3.70 -11.61
C PHE A 260 15.82 2.21 -11.37
N ALA A 261 15.79 1.80 -10.11
CA ALA A 261 15.75 0.39 -9.69
C ALA A 261 14.35 -0.25 -9.74
N ASP A 262 13.55 -0.06 -10.79
CA ASP A 262 12.17 -0.58 -10.85
C ASP A 262 12.07 -2.08 -11.18
N ASN A 263 12.97 -2.55 -12.05
CA ASN A 263 12.89 -3.90 -12.62
C ASN A 263 13.49 -4.98 -11.71
N GLN A 264 13.93 -4.61 -10.51
CA GLN A 264 14.54 -5.53 -9.57
C GLN A 264 13.45 -6.14 -8.69
N TRP A 265 13.18 -7.43 -8.90
CA TRP A 265 12.25 -8.21 -8.08
C TRP A 265 12.98 -8.76 -6.85
N GLY A 266 12.70 -8.20 -5.69
CA GLY A 266 13.13 -8.73 -4.40
C GLY A 266 12.24 -9.86 -3.90
N PHE A 267 12.77 -10.72 -3.03
CA PHE A 267 12.00 -11.77 -2.34
C PHE A 267 10.80 -11.19 -1.60
N GLY A 268 10.99 -10.07 -0.89
CA GLY A 268 9.92 -9.39 -0.16
C GLY A 268 8.76 -8.96 -1.05
N GLN A 269 9.05 -8.50 -2.27
CA GLN A 269 8.01 -8.09 -3.22
C GLN A 269 7.15 -9.27 -3.67
N VAL A 270 7.79 -10.40 -3.98
CA VAL A 270 7.07 -11.62 -4.38
C VAL A 270 6.20 -12.13 -3.25
N VAL A 271 6.76 -12.24 -2.03
CA VAL A 271 6.01 -12.69 -0.85
C VAL A 271 4.83 -11.77 -0.57
N SER A 272 5.00 -10.45 -0.75
CA SER A 272 3.94 -9.48 -0.49
C SER A 272 2.71 -9.67 -1.38
N LEU A 273 2.89 -10.13 -2.63
CA LEU A 273 1.77 -10.45 -3.51
C LEU A 273 0.99 -11.67 -3.01
N PHE A 274 1.68 -12.67 -2.46
CA PHE A 274 1.05 -13.88 -1.93
C PHE A 274 0.26 -13.62 -0.65
N LEU A 275 0.57 -12.56 0.10
CA LEU A 275 -0.24 -12.17 1.27
C LEU A 275 -1.69 -11.87 0.90
N TRP A 276 -1.98 -11.45 -0.33
CA TRP A 276 -3.32 -11.11 -0.78
C TRP A 276 -4.16 -12.32 -1.23
N VAL A 277 -3.53 -13.48 -1.45
CA VAL A 277 -4.21 -14.70 -1.95
C VAL A 277 -5.35 -15.18 -1.04
N PRO A 278 -5.21 -15.22 0.30
CA PRO A 278 -6.31 -15.60 1.19
C PRO A 278 -7.55 -14.71 1.02
N VAL A 279 -7.36 -13.39 0.90
CA VAL A 279 -8.46 -12.44 0.69
C VAL A 279 -9.16 -12.71 -0.64
N CYS A 280 -8.41 -12.89 -1.72
CA CYS A 280 -8.98 -13.23 -3.03
C CYS A 280 -9.75 -14.56 -2.99
N THR A 281 -9.20 -15.57 -2.31
CA THR A 281 -9.82 -16.89 -2.17
C THR A 281 -11.14 -16.79 -1.41
N GLN A 282 -11.14 -16.08 -0.27
CA GLN A 282 -12.33 -15.88 0.54
C GLN A 282 -13.39 -15.03 -0.18
N ALA A 283 -12.96 -14.03 -0.97
CA ALA A 283 -13.86 -13.21 -1.77
C ALA A 283 -14.54 -14.04 -2.88
N ILE A 284 -13.78 -14.88 -3.58
CA ILE A 284 -14.32 -15.81 -4.58
C ILE A 284 -15.27 -16.81 -3.93
N TYR A 285 -14.91 -17.37 -2.78
CA TYR A 285 -15.78 -18.27 -2.02
C TYR A 285 -17.11 -17.59 -1.66
N CYS A 286 -17.05 -16.36 -1.12
CA CYS A 286 -18.24 -15.57 -0.83
C CYS A 286 -19.11 -15.42 -2.07
N LEU A 287 -18.54 -15.03 -3.23
CA LEU A 287 -19.28 -14.82 -4.47
C LEU A 287 -19.91 -16.09 -5.08
N LEU A 288 -19.31 -17.26 -4.85
CA LEU A 288 -19.77 -18.52 -5.41
C LEU A 288 -20.81 -19.24 -4.53
N VAL A 289 -20.77 -18.98 -3.22
CA VAL A 289 -21.62 -19.66 -2.23
C VAL A 289 -22.79 -18.77 -1.76
N SER A 290 -22.71 -17.45 -1.90
CA SER A 290 -23.81 -16.50 -1.66
C SER A 290 -24.89 -16.57 -2.73
#